data_AF-A0A7C7H3B4-F1
#
_entry.id   AF-A0A7C7H3B4-F1
#
_cell.length_a   1.000
_cell.length_b   1.000
_cell.length_c   1.000
_cell.angle_alpha   90.00
_cell.angle_beta   90.00
_cell.angle_gamma   90.00
#
_symmetry.space_group_name_H-M   'P 1'
#
loop_
_entity.id
_entity.type
_entity.pdbx_description
1 polymer ?
#
loop_
_entity_poly.entity_id
_entity_poly.type
_entity_poly.pdbx_seq_one_letter_code
_entity_poly.pdbx_strand_id
1 'polypeptide(L)' 'MKQRLFDIVIIGAGVIGHSIAFRLKQCRPDISLAVLGDPMNSLMASRAA' A
#
# COMPACT_ATOMS: atom_id res chain seq x y z
N MET A 1 -11.94 11.17 17.22
CA MET A 1 -10.79 10.83 16.35
C MET A 1 -10.96 11.56 15.03
N LYS A 2 -9.97 12.32 14.56
CA LYS A 2 -10.01 12.98 13.25
C LYS A 2 -9.81 11.90 12.18
N GLN A 3 -10.85 11.59 11.40
CA GLN A 3 -10.74 10.62 10.31
C GLN A 3 -9.78 11.19 9.26
N ARG A 4 -8.67 10.49 9.02
CA ARG A 4 -7.78 10.80 7.90
C ARG A 4 -8.40 10.17 6.66
N LEU A 5 -8.87 11.02 5.75
CA LEU A 5 -9.37 10.59 4.46
C LEU A 5 -8.17 10.33 3.54
N PHE A 6 -8.20 9.19 2.85
CA PHE A 6 -7.24 8.82 1.81
C PHE A 6 -7.99 8.75 0.49
N ASP A 7 -7.37 9.25 -0.57
CA ASP A 7 -7.90 9.12 -1.93
C ASP A 7 -7.79 7.68 -2.43
N ILE A 8 -6.74 6.97 -1.99
CA ILE A 8 -6.46 5.58 -2.37
C ILE A 8 -5.99 4.78 -1.15
N VAL A 9 -6.52 3.57 -1.01
CA VAL A 9 -6.06 2.58 -0.04
C VAL A 9 -5.63 1.32 -0.80
N ILE A 10 -4.36 0.93 -0.66
CA ILE A 10 -3.81 -0.32 -1.20
C ILE A 10 -3.86 -1.39 -0.11
N ILE A 11 -4.51 -2.51 -0.38
CA ILE A 11 -4.56 -3.67 0.52
C ILE A 11 -3.53 -4.70 0.05
N GLY A 12 -2.54 -4.98 0.90
CA GLY A 12 -1.40 -5.85 0.62
C GLY A 12 -0.08 -5.08 0.61
N ALA A 13 0.64 -5.08 1.73
CA ALA A 13 1.93 -4.39 1.89
C ALA A 13 3.15 -5.22 1.42
N GLY A 14 2.96 -6.10 0.44
CA GLY A 14 4.06 -6.82 -0.21
C GLY A 14 4.83 -5.96 -1.22
N VAL A 15 5.74 -6.59 -1.96
CA VAL A 15 6.53 -5.91 -3.01
C VAL A 15 5.64 -5.21 -4.03
N ILE A 16 4.56 -5.87 -4.48
CA ILE A 16 3.62 -5.33 -5.46
C ILE A 16 2.92 -4.07 -4.91
N GLY A 17 2.38 -4.13 -3.69
CA GLY A 17 1.67 -2.99 -3.10
C GLY A 17 2.56 -1.76 -2.90
N HIS A 18 3.80 -1.97 -2.48
CA HIS A 18 4.79 -0.89 -2.37
C HIS A 18 5.24 -0.37 -3.74
N SER A 19 5.43 -1.23 -4.74
CA SER A 19 5.78 -0.79 -6.10
C SER A 19 4.68 0.08 -6.72
N ILE A 20 3.41 -0.30 -6.52
CA ILE A 20 2.26 0.50 -6.96
C ILE A 20 2.22 1.82 -6.21
N ALA A 21 2.33 1.81 -4.88
CA ALA A 21 2.37 3.01 -4.04
C ALA A 21 3.46 3.99 -4.49
N PHE A 22 4.67 3.46 -4.73
CA PHE A 22 5.83 4.23 -5.18
C PHE A 22 5.56 4.90 -6.53
N ARG A 23 5.13 4.12 -7.54
CA ARG A 23 4.85 4.66 -8.87
C ARG A 23 3.72 5.69 -8.84
N LEU A 24 2.67 5.44 -8.07
CA LEU A 24 1.57 6.37 -7.89
C LEU A 24 2.03 7.70 -7.29
N LYS A 25 2.87 7.67 -6.25
CA LYS A 25 3.43 8.89 -5.66
C LYS A 25 4.40 9.64 -6.57
N GLN A 26 5.10 8.95 -7.47
CA GLN A 26 5.93 9.62 -8.48
C GLN A 26 5.08 10.35 -9.53
N CYS A 27 3.97 9.75 -9.98
CA CYS A 27 3.12 10.34 -11.01
C CYS A 27 2.17 11.41 -10.45
N ARG A 28 1.67 11.20 -9.23
CA ARG A 28 0.66 12.02 -8.55
C ARG A 28 1.11 12.24 -7.10
N PRO A 29 2.01 13.20 -6.83
CA PRO A 29 2.51 13.44 -5.48
C PRO A 29 1.43 13.98 -4.54
N ASP A 30 0.38 14.58 -5.09
CA ASP A 30 -0.75 15.23 -4.42
C ASP A 30 -1.73 14.23 -3.78
N ILE A 31 -1.90 13.03 -4.33
CA ILE A 31 -2.89 12.06 -3.82
C ILE A 31 -2.51 11.52 -2.43
N SER A 32 -3.45 11.53 -1.49
CA SER A 32 -3.32 10.91 -0.18
C SER A 32 -3.52 9.39 -0.29
N LEU A 33 -2.49 8.62 0.04
CA LEU A 33 -2.45 7.18 -0.12
C LEU A 33 -2.15 6.49 1.22
N ALA A 34 -2.87 5.42 1.52
CA ALA A 34 -2.50 4.46 2.55
C ALA A 34 -2.15 3.09 1.94
N VAL A 35 -1.12 2.44 2.46
CA VAL A 35 -0.83 1.03 2.19
C VAL A 35 -1.11 0.26 3.48
N LEU A 36 -2.04 -0.68 3.42
CA LEU A 36 -2.43 -1.54 4.53
C LEU A 36 -1.91 -2.93 4.28
N GLY A 37 -1.24 -3.51 5.26
CA GLY A 37 -0.85 -4.92 5.22
C GLY A 37 -0.64 -5.47 6.61
N ASP A 38 -0.74 -6.78 6.71
CA ASP A 38 -0.42 -7.52 7.93
C ASP A 38 1.10 -7.73 8.01
N PRO A 39 1.79 -7.15 9.01
CA PRO A 39 3.22 -7.36 9.20
C PRO A 39 3.59 -8.83 9.46
N MET A 40 2.65 -9.65 9.95
CA MET A 40 2.90 -11.05 10.29
C MET A 40 2.89 -12.01 9.09
N ASN A 41 2.23 -11.67 7.98
CA ASN A 41 2.06 -12.59 6.84
C ASN A 41 2.68 -12.13 5.51
N SER A 42 3.43 -11.02 5.53
CA SER A 42 4.00 -10.43 4.31
C SER A 42 4.97 -11.36 3.57
N LEU A 43 5.64 -12.28 4.27
CA LEU A 43 6.53 -13.30 3.70
C LEU A 43 5.81 -14.54 3.15
N MET A 44 4.66 -14.93 3.71
CA MET A 44 3.94 -16.12 3.24
C MET A 44 3.23 -15.89 1.91
N ALA A 45 2.73 -14.67 1.66
CA ALA A 45 2.08 -14.33 0.39
C ALA A 45 3.04 -14.43 -0.82
N SER A 46 4.33 -14.09 -0.65
CA SER A 46 5.33 -14.20 -1.72
C SER A 46 5.79 -15.64 -1.99
N ARG A 47 5.51 -16.58 -1.08
CA ARG A 47 5.99 -17.97 -1.16
C ARG A 47 4.90 -18.96 -1.59
N ALA A 48 3.67 -18.49 -1.76
CA ALA A 48 2.53 -19.28 -2.22
C ALA A 48 2.27 -19.15 -3.74
N ALA A 49 3.15 -18.48 -4.48
CA ALA A 49 3.09 -18.29 -5.93
C ALA A 49 4.20 -19.07 -6.63
#